data_AF-A0A1M6M5Z8-F1
#
_entry.id   AF-A0A1M6M5Z8-F1
#
_cell.length_a   1.000
_cell.length_b   1.000
_cell.length_c   1.000
_cell.angle_alpha   90.00
_cell.angle_beta   90.00
_cell.angle_gamma   90.00
#
_symmetry.space_group_name_H-M   'P 1'
#
loop_
_entity.id
_entity.type
_entity.pdbx_description
1 polymer ?
#
loop_
_entity_poly.entity_id
_entity_poly.type
_entity_poly.pdbx_seq_one_letter_code
_entity_poly.pdbx_strand_id
1 'polypeptide(L)'
;MNLAKTISSQDHLSKEENWLSKQLDDYKYALDESAVVVITDANGIIIHVNDNFCRITQYAREELIGQNHRLINSGYHGKEFFKELWTTITTGKIWKGELKNKAKDGSYYWVDTTIVPFLNESGQPYKYVSIRSDITSRKRQEEKLQHYSKVLEYQNTQLSDFCNIVSHNLRGPMINIAMLVDYIEGSEDIEIQKEAQSKIKPVVNHLLELIDELVTSVQIKHDTKIKSDTIKLSDCLEEILLEYETQITTYNIHLITNIKEDDTVIFPHKYMVSVLSNLISNAIKYRSMERQAIIEISFNKIKDTSIIAVRDNGVGMDLNLYKDKIFKISKTFHKNPDAKGFGLYMIKNQIEAMEGKIWVESEVDKGSTFFVELSNQ
;
A
#
# COMPACT_ATOMS: atom_id res chain seq x y z
N MET A 1 44.81 43.71 64.32
CA MET A 1 45.24 42.77 63.26
C MET A 1 44.18 41.73 62.85
N ASN A 2 43.12 41.48 63.64
CA ASN A 2 42.08 40.47 63.32
C ASN A 2 40.94 40.93 62.39
N LEU A 3 40.60 42.23 62.33
CA LEU A 3 39.53 42.70 61.43
C LEU A 3 39.90 42.59 59.94
N ALA A 4 41.14 42.91 59.57
CA ALA A 4 41.57 42.89 58.17
C ALA A 4 41.60 41.46 57.56
N LYS A 5 41.97 40.44 58.37
CA LYS A 5 41.91 39.03 57.94
C LYS A 5 40.48 38.52 57.80
N THR A 6 39.56 38.98 58.65
CA THR A 6 38.13 38.59 58.61
C THR A 6 37.40 39.22 57.42
N ILE A 7 37.70 40.49 57.10
CA ILE A 7 37.14 41.18 55.93
C ILE A 7 37.68 40.56 54.62
N SER A 8 38.97 40.22 54.56
CA SER A 8 39.55 39.55 53.39
C SER A 8 38.99 38.14 53.16
N SER A 9 38.63 37.41 54.22
CA SER A 9 38.03 36.08 54.10
C SER A 9 36.54 36.13 53.72
N GLN A 10 35.78 37.10 54.23
CA GLN A 10 34.40 37.36 53.76
C GLN A 10 34.35 37.80 52.29
N ASP A 11 35.30 38.63 51.86
CA ASP A 11 35.37 39.11 50.47
C ASP A 11 35.74 37.99 49.48
N HIS A 12 36.61 37.05 49.89
CA HIS A 12 36.92 35.83 49.13
C HIS A 12 35.73 34.87 49.04
N LEU A 13 35.03 34.60 50.15
CA LEU A 13 33.84 33.76 50.17
C LEU A 13 32.73 34.32 49.27
N SER A 14 32.51 35.64 49.29
CA SER A 14 31.51 36.27 48.40
C SER A 14 31.87 36.15 46.93
N LYS A 15 33.16 36.20 46.58
CA LYS A 15 33.64 36.02 45.20
C LYS A 15 33.46 34.58 44.74
N GLU A 16 33.70 33.61 45.60
CA GLU A 16 33.46 32.19 45.31
C GLU A 16 31.96 31.89 45.15
N GLU A 17 31.10 32.41 46.04
CA GLU A 17 29.64 32.24 45.92
C GLU A 17 29.10 32.85 44.62
N ASN A 18 29.54 34.08 44.28
CA ASN A 18 29.15 34.72 43.04
C ASN A 18 29.64 33.96 41.80
N TRP A 19 30.84 33.38 41.86
CA TRP A 19 31.38 32.57 40.77
C TRP A 19 30.59 31.25 40.60
N LEU A 20 30.27 30.56 41.71
CA LEU A 20 29.45 29.34 41.69
C LEU A 20 28.04 29.62 41.16
N SER A 21 27.41 30.71 41.60
CA SER A 21 26.10 31.14 41.11
C SER A 21 26.14 31.37 39.60
N LYS A 22 27.15 32.08 39.12
CA LYS A 22 27.33 32.33 37.68
C LYS A 22 27.51 31.04 36.89
N GLN A 23 28.32 30.10 37.37
CA GLN A 23 28.47 28.81 36.69
C GLN A 23 27.15 28.04 36.62
N LEU A 24 26.34 28.06 37.69
CA LEU A 24 25.04 27.43 37.71
C LEU A 24 24.10 28.04 36.66
N ASP A 25 24.10 29.36 36.54
CA ASP A 25 23.33 30.10 35.53
C ASP A 25 23.78 29.74 34.11
N ASP A 26 25.09 29.66 33.85
CA ASP A 26 25.65 29.28 32.55
C ASP A 26 25.23 27.83 32.16
N TYR A 27 25.31 26.88 33.11
CA TYR A 27 24.86 25.50 32.87
C TYR A 27 23.34 25.40 32.65
N LYS A 28 22.56 26.14 33.44
CA LYS A 28 21.10 26.20 33.30
C LYS A 28 20.73 26.77 31.93
N TYR A 29 21.36 27.87 31.52
CA TYR A 29 21.14 28.48 30.22
C TYR A 29 21.46 27.51 29.07
N ALA A 30 22.59 26.81 29.15
CA ALA A 30 22.94 25.80 28.15
C ALA A 30 21.91 24.67 28.04
N LEU A 31 21.36 24.21 29.17
CA LEU A 31 20.29 23.21 29.19
C LEU A 31 18.96 23.75 28.67
N ASP A 32 18.62 25.00 29.02
CA ASP A 32 17.38 25.66 28.59
C ASP A 32 17.35 25.89 27.08
N GLU A 33 18.50 26.17 26.45
CA GLU A 33 18.61 26.29 25.00
C GLU A 33 18.63 24.93 24.28
N SER A 34 19.36 23.94 24.81
CA SER A 34 19.67 22.72 24.07
C SER A 34 18.74 21.53 24.32
N ALA A 35 18.02 21.51 25.45
CA ALA A 35 17.26 20.34 25.87
C ALA A 35 15.86 20.68 26.36
N VAL A 36 14.98 19.67 26.35
CA VAL A 36 13.69 19.70 27.02
C VAL A 36 13.91 19.30 28.48
N VAL A 37 13.62 20.20 29.42
CA VAL A 37 13.88 19.97 30.85
C VAL A 37 12.59 20.07 31.65
N VAL A 38 12.35 19.06 32.48
CA VAL A 38 11.30 19.05 33.49
C VAL A 38 11.83 18.49 34.79
N ILE A 39 11.40 19.07 35.89
CA ILE A 39 11.75 18.63 37.23
C ILE A 39 10.46 18.32 37.99
N THR A 40 10.44 17.19 38.67
CA THR A 40 9.32 16.77 39.50
C THR A 40 9.73 16.51 40.94
N ASP A 41 8.76 16.54 41.85
CA ASP A 41 8.91 15.96 43.18
C ASP A 41 8.95 14.42 43.13
N ALA A 42 9.05 13.78 44.31
CA ALA A 42 9.05 12.33 44.45
C ALA A 42 7.75 11.64 43.98
N ASN A 43 6.63 12.37 43.90
CA ASN A 43 5.33 11.87 43.44
C ASN A 43 5.11 12.09 41.93
N GLY A 44 6.08 12.68 41.22
CA GLY A 44 5.97 13.01 39.81
C GLY A 44 5.13 14.27 39.53
N ILE A 45 4.91 15.12 40.54
CA ILE A 45 4.29 16.44 40.38
C ILE A 45 5.34 17.40 39.84
N ILE A 46 5.02 18.09 38.75
CA ILE A 46 5.90 19.03 38.07
C ILE A 46 6.13 20.26 38.96
N ILE A 47 7.40 20.54 39.25
CA ILE A 47 7.83 21.71 40.03
C ILE A 47 8.59 22.74 39.20
N HIS A 48 9.14 22.34 38.05
CA HIS A 48 9.83 23.24 37.13
C HIS A 48 9.80 22.70 35.69
N VAL A 49 9.66 23.60 34.72
CA VAL A 49 9.75 23.34 33.28
C VAL A 49 10.47 24.49 32.59
N ASN A 50 11.29 24.16 31.59
CA ASN A 50 11.88 25.16 30.71
C ASN A 50 10.99 25.47 29.50
N ASP A 51 11.38 26.47 28.72
CA ASP A 51 10.59 26.92 27.55
C ASP A 51 10.50 25.84 26.48
N ASN A 52 11.54 25.03 26.31
CA ASN A 52 11.53 23.88 25.40
C ASN A 52 10.44 22.86 25.77
N PHE A 53 10.25 22.58 27.06
CA PHE A 53 9.17 21.72 27.52
C PHE A 53 7.79 22.32 27.23
N CYS A 54 7.61 23.62 27.46
CA CYS A 54 6.34 24.30 27.16
C CYS A 54 6.04 24.25 25.66
N ARG A 55 7.06 24.53 24.81
CA ARG A 55 6.96 24.51 23.36
C ARG A 55 6.58 23.15 22.79
N ILE A 56 7.25 22.07 23.21
CA ILE A 56 6.98 20.73 22.65
C ILE A 56 5.65 20.16 23.16
N THR A 57 5.26 20.46 24.41
CA THR A 57 4.02 19.96 25.00
C THR A 57 2.81 20.81 24.63
N GLN A 58 3.03 22.05 24.19
CA GLN A 58 2.03 23.08 23.89
C GLN A 58 1.15 23.48 25.07
N TYR A 59 1.60 23.21 26.29
CA TYR A 59 0.98 23.72 27.51
C TYR A 59 1.69 25.00 27.97
N ALA A 60 0.91 25.93 28.51
CA ALA A 60 1.49 27.05 29.23
C ALA A 60 2.13 26.56 30.54
N ARG A 61 3.15 27.26 31.03
CA ARG A 61 3.89 26.87 32.24
C ARG A 61 2.96 26.75 33.45
N GLU A 62 2.01 27.66 33.56
CA GLU A 62 1.02 27.72 34.65
C GLU A 62 0.07 26.52 34.65
N GLU A 63 -0.16 25.91 33.48
CA GLU A 63 -0.94 24.68 33.34
C GLU A 63 -0.12 23.43 33.69
N LEU A 64 1.21 23.53 33.71
CA LEU A 64 2.12 22.42 33.95
C LEU A 64 2.53 22.33 35.42
N ILE A 65 2.88 23.45 36.05
CA ILE A 65 3.33 23.47 37.44
C ILE A 65 2.21 22.95 38.36
N GLY A 66 2.56 22.03 39.27
CA GLY A 66 1.62 21.39 40.18
C GLY A 66 0.82 20.24 39.58
N GLN A 67 0.91 19.99 38.27
CA GLN A 67 0.29 18.83 37.64
C GLN A 67 1.18 17.60 37.68
N ASN A 68 0.57 16.42 37.64
CA ASN A 68 1.31 15.18 37.51
C ASN A 68 1.86 15.01 36.08
N HIS A 69 3.10 14.54 35.95
CA HIS A 69 3.75 14.34 34.64
C HIS A 69 2.97 13.45 33.66
N ARG A 70 2.04 12.63 34.17
CA ARG A 70 1.13 11.80 33.36
C ARG A 70 0.21 12.60 32.43
N LEU A 71 0.07 13.92 32.62
CA LEU A 71 -0.72 14.82 31.77
C LEU A 71 -0.41 14.66 30.27
N ILE A 72 0.85 14.44 29.93
CA ILE A 72 1.33 14.35 28.53
C ILE A 72 1.41 12.91 28.01
N ASN A 73 0.88 11.94 28.76
CA ASN A 73 0.96 10.53 28.38
C ASN A 73 0.13 10.26 27.11
N SER A 74 0.75 9.59 26.13
CA SER A 74 0.11 9.23 24.86
C SER A 74 -0.78 7.98 24.94
N GLY A 75 -0.62 7.15 25.97
CA GLY A 75 -1.19 5.81 26.04
C GLY A 75 -0.47 4.76 25.18
N TYR A 76 0.62 5.13 24.49
CA TYR A 76 1.37 4.23 23.61
C TYR A 76 2.15 3.15 24.38
N HIS A 77 2.75 3.54 25.50
CA HIS A 77 3.58 2.65 26.31
C HIS A 77 2.74 1.84 27.30
N GLY A 78 3.03 0.54 27.40
CA GLY A 78 2.34 -0.39 28.29
C GLY A 78 2.57 -0.12 29.78
N LYS A 79 1.81 -0.78 30.66
CA LYS A 79 1.94 -0.62 32.12
C LYS A 79 3.29 -1.11 32.63
N GLU A 80 3.80 -2.18 32.04
CA GLU A 80 5.07 -2.83 32.36
C GLU A 80 6.24 -1.87 32.12
N PHE A 81 6.19 -1.13 31.00
CA PHE A 81 7.19 -0.12 30.67
C PHE A 81 7.26 0.98 31.73
N PHE A 82 6.12 1.55 32.14
CA PHE A 82 6.11 2.56 33.19
C PHE A 82 6.48 1.99 34.56
N LYS A 83 6.13 0.73 34.85
CA LYS A 83 6.54 0.05 36.08
C LYS A 83 8.07 -0.07 36.16
N GLU A 84 8.72 -0.45 35.07
CA GLU A 84 10.18 -0.54 34.98
C GLU A 84 10.86 0.82 35.15
N LEU A 85 10.35 1.85 34.49
CA LEU A 85 10.78 3.24 34.69
C LEU A 85 10.69 3.66 36.15
N TRP A 86 9.51 3.54 36.77
CA TRP A 86 9.29 3.97 38.16
C TRP A 86 10.14 3.17 39.14
N THR A 87 10.27 1.86 38.96
CA THR A 87 11.13 1.00 39.80
C THR A 87 12.59 1.44 39.71
N THR A 88 13.06 1.82 38.52
CA THR A 88 14.44 2.27 38.30
C THR A 88 14.71 3.58 39.03
N ILE A 89 13.87 4.60 38.84
CA ILE A 89 14.14 5.92 39.42
C ILE A 89 13.88 5.97 40.92
N THR A 90 12.93 5.19 41.45
CA THR A 90 12.64 5.10 42.89
C THR A 90 13.72 4.37 43.67
N THR A 91 14.49 3.48 43.03
CA THR A 91 15.68 2.83 43.61
C THR A 91 16.94 3.69 43.49
N GLY A 92 16.81 4.95 43.07
CA GLY A 92 17.92 5.90 42.93
C GLY A 92 18.80 5.67 41.70
N LYS A 93 18.37 4.85 40.74
CA LYS A 93 19.10 4.60 39.49
C LYS A 93 18.64 5.55 38.39
N ILE A 94 19.57 5.88 37.49
CA ILE A 94 19.26 6.65 36.28
C ILE A 94 18.47 5.77 35.32
N TRP A 95 17.36 6.31 34.80
CA TRP A 95 16.60 5.66 33.73
C TRP A 95 16.85 6.37 32.40
N LYS A 96 16.93 5.59 31.32
CA LYS A 96 17.10 6.09 29.94
C LYS A 96 16.13 5.37 29.00
N GLY A 97 15.48 6.10 28.10
CA GLY A 97 14.62 5.50 27.09
C GLY A 97 13.82 6.51 26.26
N GLU A 98 13.19 6.01 25.20
CA GLU A 98 12.39 6.82 24.28
C GLU A 98 10.91 6.83 24.70
N LEU A 99 10.33 8.03 24.84
CA LEU A 99 8.94 8.22 25.24
C LEU A 99 8.13 8.83 24.10
N LYS A 100 6.99 8.21 23.76
CA LYS A 100 5.97 8.83 22.92
C LYS A 100 4.98 9.55 23.83
N ASN A 101 4.80 10.84 23.62
CA ASN A 101 3.91 11.69 24.39
C ASN A 101 2.90 12.38 23.48
N LYS A 102 1.88 12.99 24.10
CA LYS A 102 0.80 13.70 23.43
C LYS A 102 0.78 15.15 23.90
N ALA A 103 0.84 16.09 22.96
CA ALA A 103 0.75 17.52 23.22
C ALA A 103 -0.70 17.95 23.45
N LYS A 104 -0.91 19.20 23.88
CA LYS A 104 -2.23 19.76 24.20
C LYS A 104 -3.21 19.72 23.03
N ASP A 105 -2.74 19.98 21.81
CA ASP A 105 -3.51 19.89 20.56
C ASP A 105 -3.86 18.46 20.14
N GLY A 106 -3.30 17.46 20.83
CA GLY A 106 -3.46 16.05 20.55
C GLY A 106 -2.44 15.45 19.60
N SER A 107 -1.48 16.24 19.10
CA SER A 107 -0.37 15.75 18.28
C SER A 107 0.59 14.88 19.10
N TYR A 108 1.21 13.90 18.44
CA TYR A 108 2.19 13.02 19.06
C TYR A 108 3.62 13.48 18.77
N TYR A 109 4.46 13.37 19.79
CA TYR A 109 5.89 13.65 19.72
C TYR A 109 6.69 12.58 20.46
N TRP A 110 7.95 12.42 20.07
CA TRP A 110 8.88 11.46 20.64
C TRP A 110 10.06 12.17 21.28
N VAL A 111 10.45 11.73 22.46
CA VAL A 111 11.59 12.26 23.19
C VAL A 111 12.51 11.15 23.67
N ASP A 112 13.80 11.28 23.39
CA ASP A 112 14.83 10.46 24.03
C ASP A 112 15.12 11.06 25.40
N THR A 113 14.88 10.30 26.46
CA THR A 113 14.74 10.81 27.82
C THR A 113 15.76 10.16 28.75
N THR A 114 16.47 10.99 29.51
CA THR A 114 17.23 10.57 30.69
C THR A 114 16.55 11.14 31.95
N ILE A 115 16.29 10.29 32.95
CA ILE A 115 15.73 10.68 34.24
C ILE A 115 16.77 10.41 35.32
N VAL A 116 17.18 11.47 36.02
CA VAL A 116 18.18 11.42 37.09
C VAL A 116 17.47 11.66 38.43
N PRO A 117 17.45 10.68 39.35
CA PRO A 117 16.96 10.87 40.70
C PRO A 117 17.98 11.63 41.56
N PHE A 118 17.51 12.61 42.32
CA PHE A 118 18.31 13.33 43.30
C PHE A 118 17.97 12.76 44.68
N LEU A 119 19.00 12.30 45.39
CA LEU A 119 18.87 11.57 46.64
C LEU A 119 19.08 12.49 47.83
N ASN A 120 18.38 12.24 48.92
CA ASN A 120 18.62 12.87 50.21
C ASN A 120 19.73 12.10 50.98
N GLU A 121 20.03 12.55 52.20
CA GLU A 121 21.03 11.93 53.08
C GLU A 121 20.74 10.46 53.43
N SER A 122 19.47 10.03 53.40
CA SER A 122 19.07 8.65 53.64
C SER A 122 19.07 7.78 52.37
N GLY A 123 19.56 8.32 51.24
CA GLY A 123 19.63 7.62 49.95
C GLY A 123 18.28 7.50 49.23
N GLN A 124 17.24 8.19 49.70
CA GLN A 124 15.91 8.18 49.10
C GLN A 124 15.76 9.31 48.07
N PRO A 125 15.21 9.03 46.88
CA PRO A 125 14.92 10.08 45.89
C PRO A 125 13.89 11.08 46.42
N TYR A 126 14.21 12.36 46.38
CA TYR A 126 13.26 13.44 46.75
C TYR A 126 12.83 14.29 45.54
N LYS A 127 13.56 14.19 44.43
CA LYS A 127 13.35 14.98 43.22
C LYS A 127 13.82 14.18 42.00
N TYR A 128 13.16 14.37 40.86
CA TYR A 128 13.59 13.80 39.58
C TYR A 128 13.82 14.90 38.56
N VAL A 129 14.99 14.89 37.94
CA VAL A 129 15.33 15.78 36.82
C VAL A 129 15.29 14.95 35.54
N SER A 130 14.47 15.39 34.58
CA SER A 130 14.37 14.74 33.29
C SER A 130 14.88 15.68 32.20
N ILE A 131 15.88 15.20 31.47
CA ILE A 131 16.50 15.89 30.33
C ILE A 131 16.16 15.08 29.08
N ARG A 132 15.68 15.75 28.04
CA ARG A 132 15.18 15.08 26.83
C ARG A 132 15.61 15.78 25.56
N SER A 133 15.80 14.98 24.52
CA SER A 133 15.99 15.43 23.15
C SER A 133 14.75 15.09 22.31
N ASP A 134 14.26 16.04 21.53
CA ASP A 134 13.17 15.78 20.59
C ASP A 134 13.69 14.94 19.42
N ILE A 135 13.15 13.74 19.29
CA ILE A 135 13.50 12.78 18.23
C ILE A 135 12.32 12.53 17.28
N THR A 136 11.30 13.40 17.31
CA THR A 136 10.06 13.25 16.52
C THR A 136 10.34 13.21 15.02
N SER A 137 11.19 14.11 14.51
CA SER A 137 11.56 14.14 13.09
C SER A 137 12.25 12.85 12.66
N ARG A 138 13.19 12.35 13.47
CA ARG A 138 13.90 11.08 13.23
C ARG A 138 12.92 9.91 13.18
N LYS A 139 12.01 9.79 14.16
CA LYS A 139 11.00 8.72 14.18
C LYS A 139 10.07 8.76 12.97
N ARG A 140 9.61 9.95 12.56
CA ARG A 140 8.78 10.09 11.35
C ARG A 140 9.53 9.68 10.08
N GLN A 141 10.83 9.93 10.00
CA GLN A 141 11.65 9.49 8.86
C GLN A 141 11.85 7.97 8.89
N GLU A 142 12.13 7.38 10.05
CA GLU A 142 12.22 5.92 10.23
C GLU A 142 10.92 5.21 9.81
N GLU A 143 9.75 5.72 10.25
CA GLU A 143 8.44 5.19 9.88
C GLU A 143 8.18 5.28 8.36
N LYS A 144 8.52 6.42 7.73
CA LYS A 144 8.41 6.60 6.28
C LYS A 144 9.32 5.63 5.51
N LEU A 145 10.57 5.48 5.94
CA LEU A 145 11.52 4.55 5.31
C LEU A 145 11.03 3.10 5.42
N GLN A 146 10.53 2.69 6.58
CA GLN A 146 9.94 1.36 6.76
C GLN A 146 8.72 1.14 5.87
N HIS A 147 7.86 2.15 5.73
CA HIS A 147 6.71 2.09 4.83
C HIS A 147 7.15 1.92 3.37
N TYR A 148 8.08 2.75 2.89
CA TYR A 148 8.59 2.64 1.52
C TYR A 148 9.30 1.31 1.26
N SER A 149 10.09 0.81 2.23
CA SER A 149 10.72 -0.49 2.14
C SER A 149 9.70 -1.61 1.91
N LYS A 150 8.59 -1.62 2.66
CA LYS A 150 7.51 -2.61 2.49
C LYS A 150 6.81 -2.49 1.14
N VAL A 151 6.56 -1.27 0.68
CA VAL A 151 5.92 -1.04 -0.63
C VAL A 151 6.84 -1.53 -1.76
N LEU A 152 8.14 -1.23 -1.68
CA LEU A 152 9.13 -1.67 -2.66
C LEU A 152 9.30 -3.18 -2.66
N GLU A 153 9.32 -3.82 -1.49
CA GLU A 153 9.38 -5.27 -1.36
C GLU A 153 8.17 -5.93 -2.02
N TYR A 154 6.96 -5.43 -1.73
CA TYR A 154 5.73 -5.88 -2.38
C TYR A 154 5.79 -5.73 -3.90
N GLN A 155 6.23 -4.57 -4.41
CA GLN A 155 6.38 -4.32 -5.84
C GLN A 155 7.41 -5.25 -6.50
N ASN A 156 8.53 -5.51 -5.84
CA ASN A 156 9.54 -6.46 -6.32
C ASN A 156 9.01 -7.89 -6.40
N THR A 157 8.28 -8.35 -5.39
CA THR A 157 7.63 -9.67 -5.44
C THR A 157 6.64 -9.75 -6.60
N GLN A 158 5.80 -8.73 -6.79
CA GLN A 158 4.86 -8.67 -7.92
C GLN A 158 5.56 -8.69 -9.28
N LEU A 159 6.69 -8.00 -9.42
CA LEU A 159 7.50 -8.02 -10.64
C LEU A 159 8.14 -9.39 -10.87
N SER A 160 8.68 -10.01 -9.82
CA SER A 160 9.27 -11.35 -9.90
C SER A 160 8.24 -12.39 -10.31
N ASP A 161 7.05 -12.37 -9.71
CA ASP A 161 5.93 -13.24 -10.08
C ASP A 161 5.57 -13.04 -11.55
N PHE A 162 5.42 -11.79 -11.99
CA PHE A 162 5.17 -11.46 -13.39
C PHE A 162 6.21 -12.07 -14.32
N CYS A 163 7.51 -11.84 -14.09
CA CYS A 163 8.60 -12.39 -14.90
C CYS A 163 8.60 -13.92 -14.96
N ASN A 164 8.33 -14.58 -13.83
CA ASN A 164 8.22 -16.04 -13.77
C ASN A 164 7.08 -16.56 -14.64
N ILE A 165 5.94 -15.87 -14.64
CA ILE A 165 4.80 -16.25 -15.48
C ILE A 165 5.08 -16.00 -16.96
N VAL A 166 5.62 -14.83 -17.31
CA VAL A 166 6.02 -14.54 -18.70
C VAL A 166 6.92 -15.64 -19.22
N SER A 167 7.94 -16.02 -18.43
CA SER A 167 8.86 -17.08 -18.78
C SER A 167 8.17 -18.43 -18.99
N HIS A 168 7.22 -18.80 -18.11
CA HIS A 168 6.46 -20.04 -18.23
C HIS A 168 5.58 -20.06 -19.49
N ASN A 169 4.84 -18.98 -19.73
CA ASN A 169 3.87 -18.89 -20.84
C ASN A 169 4.56 -18.81 -22.20
N LEU A 170 5.74 -18.20 -22.29
CA LEU A 170 6.53 -18.18 -23.53
C LEU A 170 7.22 -19.53 -23.79
N ARG A 171 7.69 -20.22 -22.73
CA ARG A 171 8.48 -21.45 -22.88
C ARG A 171 7.70 -22.58 -23.57
N GLY A 172 6.42 -22.76 -23.26
CA GLY A 172 5.60 -23.83 -23.84
C GLY A 172 5.49 -23.76 -25.38
N PRO A 173 4.97 -22.66 -25.94
CA PRO A 173 4.90 -22.45 -27.39
C PRO A 173 6.27 -22.52 -28.07
N MET A 174 7.32 -21.97 -27.44
CA MET A 174 8.69 -22.02 -27.97
C MET A 174 9.23 -23.44 -28.08
N ILE A 175 9.02 -24.28 -27.05
CA ILE A 175 9.40 -25.70 -27.10
C ILE A 175 8.60 -26.42 -28.20
N ASN A 176 7.31 -26.12 -28.35
CA ASN A 176 6.47 -26.74 -29.37
C ASN A 176 6.95 -26.38 -30.79
N ILE A 177 7.27 -25.10 -31.05
CA ILE A 177 7.87 -24.67 -32.32
C ILE A 177 9.19 -25.39 -32.57
N ALA A 178 10.08 -25.45 -31.56
CA ALA A 178 11.37 -26.13 -31.69
C ALA A 178 11.19 -27.61 -32.07
N MET A 179 10.29 -28.34 -31.37
CA MET A 179 10.01 -29.74 -31.69
C MET A 179 9.41 -29.92 -33.09
N LEU A 180 8.53 -29.03 -33.53
CA LEU A 180 7.95 -29.09 -34.88
C LEU A 180 9.00 -28.80 -35.97
N VAL A 181 9.94 -27.89 -35.70
CA VAL A 181 11.07 -27.60 -36.60
C VAL A 181 12.02 -28.79 -36.65
N ASP A 182 12.42 -29.35 -35.51
CA ASP A 182 13.25 -30.56 -35.43
C ASP A 182 12.60 -31.74 -36.18
N TYR A 183 11.27 -31.86 -36.09
CA TYR A 183 10.50 -32.89 -36.79
C TYR A 183 10.45 -32.69 -38.30
N ILE A 184 10.42 -31.44 -38.78
CA ILE A 184 10.54 -31.11 -40.21
C ILE A 184 11.95 -31.42 -40.72
N GLU A 185 12.99 -31.05 -39.97
CA GLU A 185 14.38 -31.30 -40.35
C GLU A 185 14.74 -32.79 -40.37
N GLY A 186 14.13 -33.59 -39.49
CA GLY A 186 14.35 -35.03 -39.41
C GLY A 186 13.51 -35.90 -40.36
N SER A 187 12.59 -35.30 -41.13
CA SER A 187 11.70 -36.04 -42.03
C SER A 187 12.03 -35.75 -43.49
N GLU A 188 12.14 -36.78 -44.33
CA GLU A 188 12.24 -36.65 -45.79
C GLU A 188 10.86 -36.63 -46.49
N ASP A 189 9.79 -36.87 -45.73
CA ASP A 189 8.42 -36.93 -46.26
C ASP A 189 7.78 -35.53 -46.34
N ILE A 190 7.47 -35.13 -47.57
CA ILE A 190 6.89 -33.82 -47.91
C ILE A 190 5.49 -33.61 -47.31
N GLU A 191 4.67 -34.66 -47.16
CA GLU A 191 3.35 -34.51 -46.53
C GLU A 191 3.48 -34.24 -45.04
N ILE A 192 4.39 -34.95 -44.36
CA ILE A 192 4.68 -34.77 -42.94
C ILE A 192 5.23 -33.36 -42.67
N GLN A 193 6.14 -32.89 -43.54
CA GLN A 193 6.67 -31.52 -43.45
C GLN A 193 5.56 -30.47 -43.62
N LYS A 194 4.65 -30.66 -44.58
CA LYS A 194 3.51 -29.74 -44.78
C LYS A 194 2.55 -29.76 -43.60
N GLU A 195 2.27 -30.93 -43.02
CA GLU A 195 1.41 -31.04 -41.85
C GLU A 195 2.04 -30.30 -40.65
N ALA A 196 3.32 -30.52 -40.37
CA ALA A 196 4.04 -29.84 -39.30
C ALA A 196 4.10 -28.31 -39.51
N GLN A 197 4.36 -27.85 -40.75
CA GLN A 197 4.30 -26.43 -41.10
C GLN A 197 2.91 -25.82 -40.83
N SER A 198 1.84 -26.55 -41.15
CA SER A 198 0.47 -26.09 -40.87
C SER A 198 0.19 -25.91 -39.38
N LYS A 199 0.87 -26.68 -38.51
CA LYS A 199 0.76 -26.61 -37.04
C LYS A 199 1.64 -25.53 -36.41
N ILE A 200 2.72 -25.10 -37.04
CA ILE A 200 3.57 -24.00 -36.54
C ILE A 200 2.80 -22.68 -36.56
N LYS A 201 2.03 -22.40 -37.62
CA LYS A 201 1.36 -21.11 -37.80
C LYS A 201 0.38 -20.75 -36.65
N PRO A 202 -0.48 -21.67 -36.17
CA PRO A 202 -1.27 -21.44 -34.95
C PRO A 202 -0.43 -21.13 -33.70
N VAL A 203 0.70 -21.84 -33.51
CA VAL A 203 1.56 -21.64 -32.32
C VAL A 203 2.25 -20.27 -32.35
N VAL A 204 2.69 -19.82 -33.52
CA VAL A 204 3.28 -18.48 -33.71
C VAL A 204 2.24 -17.38 -33.47
N ASN A 205 1.03 -17.53 -34.04
CA ASN A 205 -0.05 -16.57 -33.82
C ASN A 205 -0.40 -16.47 -32.32
N HIS A 206 -0.48 -17.60 -31.62
CA HIS A 206 -0.70 -17.64 -30.18
C HIS A 206 0.40 -16.91 -29.40
N LEU A 207 1.67 -17.08 -29.79
CA LEU A 207 2.80 -16.41 -29.13
C LEU A 207 2.78 -14.89 -29.37
N LEU A 208 2.40 -14.43 -30.57
CA LEU A 208 2.25 -13.00 -30.86
C LEU A 208 1.15 -12.37 -30.02
N GLU A 209 -0.02 -13.02 -29.92
CA GLU A 209 -1.11 -12.56 -29.06
C GLU A 209 -0.67 -12.46 -27.58
N LEU A 210 0.09 -13.44 -27.09
CA LEU A 210 0.63 -13.40 -25.73
C LEU A 210 1.60 -12.23 -25.52
N ILE A 211 2.47 -11.94 -26.51
CA ILE A 211 3.38 -10.80 -26.44
C ILE A 211 2.60 -9.48 -26.41
N ASP A 212 1.59 -9.32 -27.25
CA ASP A 212 0.78 -8.10 -27.28
C ASP A 212 0.02 -7.88 -25.97
N GLU A 213 -0.52 -8.97 -25.38
CA GLU A 213 -1.13 -8.95 -24.05
C GLU A 213 -0.11 -8.51 -22.97
N LEU A 214 1.12 -9.03 -23.03
CA LEU A 214 2.20 -8.69 -22.09
C LEU A 214 2.69 -7.24 -22.25
N VAL A 215 2.88 -6.77 -23.48
CA VAL A 215 3.31 -5.38 -23.75
C VAL A 215 2.25 -4.40 -23.25
N THR A 216 0.98 -4.71 -23.51
CA THR A 216 -0.15 -3.93 -22.98
C THR A 216 -0.09 -3.89 -21.45
N SER A 217 0.21 -5.02 -20.78
CA SER A 217 0.37 -5.14 -19.32
C SER A 217 1.39 -4.18 -18.73
N VAL A 218 2.58 -4.14 -19.34
CA VAL A 218 3.71 -3.36 -18.84
C VAL A 218 3.50 -1.88 -19.10
N GLN A 219 2.94 -1.52 -20.25
CA GLN A 219 2.61 -0.12 -20.57
C GLN A 219 1.66 0.46 -19.52
N ILE A 220 0.68 -0.31 -19.03
CA ILE A 220 -0.30 0.19 -18.05
C ILE A 220 0.33 0.62 -16.72
N LYS A 221 1.35 -0.11 -16.25
CA LYS A 221 1.98 0.18 -14.95
C LYS A 221 2.87 1.42 -14.96
N HIS A 222 3.39 1.83 -16.11
CA HIS A 222 4.27 3.01 -16.23
C HIS A 222 3.52 4.31 -16.47
N ASP A 223 2.26 4.22 -16.89
CA ASP A 223 1.50 5.34 -17.43
C ASP A 223 0.61 6.01 -16.38
N THR A 224 1.21 6.41 -15.26
CA THR A 224 0.57 7.18 -14.17
C THR A 224 0.10 8.60 -14.59
N LYS A 225 0.12 8.89 -15.89
CA LYS A 225 -0.33 10.15 -16.51
C LYS A 225 -1.24 9.91 -17.73
N ILE A 226 -1.91 8.76 -17.84
CA ILE A 226 -2.93 8.65 -18.89
C ILE A 226 -4.05 9.61 -18.56
N LYS A 227 -4.29 10.54 -19.49
CA LYS A 227 -5.46 11.41 -19.43
C LYS A 227 -6.69 10.53 -19.64
N SER A 228 -7.57 10.50 -18.65
CA SER A 228 -8.91 9.98 -18.85
C SER A 228 -9.66 10.92 -19.77
N ASP A 229 -10.33 10.37 -20.77
CA ASP A 229 -11.21 11.11 -21.66
C ASP A 229 -12.65 10.70 -21.38
N THR A 230 -13.60 11.54 -21.80
CA THR A 230 -15.02 11.15 -21.78
C THR A 230 -15.28 10.24 -22.97
N ILE A 231 -15.62 8.98 -22.70
CA ILE A 231 -15.87 7.94 -23.70
C ILE A 231 -17.37 7.68 -23.78
N LYS A 232 -17.89 7.57 -25.00
CA LYS A 232 -19.22 6.99 -25.28
C LYS A 232 -19.12 5.47 -25.34
N LEU A 233 -19.88 4.79 -24.48
CA LEU A 233 -19.83 3.33 -24.42
C LEU A 233 -20.41 2.67 -25.68
N SER A 234 -21.37 3.31 -26.34
CA SER A 234 -21.93 2.88 -27.63
C SER A 234 -20.83 2.73 -28.68
N ASP A 235 -20.00 3.76 -28.85
CA ASP A 235 -18.99 3.85 -29.90
C ASP A 235 -17.91 2.77 -29.70
N CYS A 236 -17.44 2.60 -28.45
CA CYS A 236 -16.51 1.52 -28.12
C CYS A 236 -17.13 0.14 -28.35
N LEU A 237 -18.39 -0.04 -28.01
CA LEU A 237 -19.04 -1.33 -28.16
C LEU A 237 -19.25 -1.67 -29.64
N GLU A 238 -19.63 -0.71 -30.48
CA GLU A 238 -19.73 -0.90 -31.93
C GLU A 238 -18.40 -1.31 -32.56
N GLU A 239 -17.30 -0.64 -32.18
CA GLU A 239 -15.94 -0.98 -32.62
C GLU A 239 -15.62 -2.45 -32.30
N ILE A 240 -15.89 -2.89 -31.08
CA ILE A 240 -15.57 -4.24 -30.60
C ILE A 240 -16.50 -5.27 -31.23
N LEU A 241 -17.80 -5.00 -31.35
CA LEU A 241 -18.75 -5.96 -31.92
C LEU A 241 -18.48 -6.22 -33.40
N LEU A 242 -17.95 -5.23 -34.13
CA LEU A 242 -17.47 -5.41 -35.50
C LEU A 242 -16.32 -6.43 -35.58
N GLU A 243 -15.39 -6.39 -34.63
CA GLU A 243 -14.27 -7.34 -34.52
C GLU A 243 -14.77 -8.79 -34.35
N TYR A 244 -15.86 -8.98 -33.58
CA TYR A 244 -16.40 -10.29 -33.23
C TYR A 244 -17.58 -10.76 -34.11
N GLU A 245 -18.02 -9.96 -35.09
CA GLU A 245 -19.23 -10.21 -35.91
C GLU A 245 -19.25 -11.61 -36.55
N THR A 246 -18.11 -12.04 -37.10
CA THR A 246 -17.97 -13.36 -37.72
C THR A 246 -18.22 -14.49 -36.73
N GLN A 247 -17.71 -14.37 -35.51
CA GLN A 247 -17.83 -15.40 -34.47
C GLN A 247 -19.23 -15.42 -33.88
N ILE A 248 -19.81 -14.23 -33.65
CA ILE A 248 -21.19 -14.06 -33.19
C ILE A 248 -22.17 -14.73 -34.16
N THR A 249 -21.98 -14.49 -35.46
CA THR A 249 -22.82 -15.08 -36.52
C THR A 249 -22.60 -16.59 -36.63
N THR A 250 -21.33 -17.04 -36.67
CA THR A 250 -20.98 -18.46 -36.82
C THR A 250 -21.52 -19.31 -35.66
N TYR A 251 -21.49 -18.77 -34.44
CA TYR A 251 -21.97 -19.47 -33.25
C TYR A 251 -23.43 -19.15 -32.90
N ASN A 252 -24.13 -18.37 -33.72
CA ASN A 252 -25.52 -17.97 -33.53
C ASN A 252 -25.79 -17.40 -32.12
N ILE A 253 -24.93 -16.47 -31.69
CA ILE A 253 -24.98 -15.84 -30.37
C ILE A 253 -26.06 -14.75 -30.36
N HIS A 254 -26.96 -14.80 -29.39
CA HIS A 254 -27.94 -13.74 -29.17
C HIS A 254 -27.32 -12.66 -28.29
N LEU A 255 -27.08 -11.49 -28.89
CA LEU A 255 -26.54 -10.32 -28.19
C LEU A 255 -27.67 -9.40 -27.70
N ILE A 256 -27.61 -9.00 -26.43
CA ILE A 256 -28.53 -8.05 -25.80
C ILE A 256 -27.71 -6.87 -25.30
N THR A 257 -27.94 -5.66 -25.84
CA THR A 257 -27.24 -4.44 -25.45
C THR A 257 -28.21 -3.47 -24.75
N ASN A 258 -28.00 -3.28 -23.46
CA ASN A 258 -28.74 -2.36 -22.60
C ASN A 258 -27.86 -1.14 -22.28
N ILE A 259 -27.36 -0.48 -23.33
CA ILE A 259 -26.53 0.74 -23.28
C ILE A 259 -27.20 1.81 -24.15
N LYS A 260 -27.34 3.01 -23.62
CA LYS A 260 -27.91 4.18 -24.33
C LYS A 260 -26.81 4.95 -25.05
N GLU A 261 -27.20 5.69 -26.09
CA GLU A 261 -26.29 6.49 -26.91
C GLU A 261 -25.58 7.63 -26.12
N ASP A 262 -26.21 8.09 -25.04
CA ASP A 262 -25.68 9.14 -24.14
C ASP A 262 -24.91 8.57 -22.93
N ASP A 263 -24.74 7.25 -22.82
CA ASP A 263 -24.03 6.64 -21.70
C ASP A 263 -22.52 6.84 -21.84
N THR A 264 -21.99 7.74 -21.00
CA THR A 264 -20.56 8.11 -21.00
C THR A 264 -19.85 7.74 -19.71
N VAL A 265 -18.56 7.39 -19.83
CA VAL A 265 -17.64 7.14 -18.70
C VAL A 265 -16.35 7.93 -18.86
N ILE A 266 -15.75 8.33 -17.74
CA ILE A 266 -14.43 8.97 -17.72
C ILE A 266 -13.39 7.87 -17.51
N PHE A 267 -12.68 7.50 -18.57
CA PHE A 267 -11.70 6.42 -18.53
C PHE A 267 -10.72 6.57 -19.72
N PRO A 268 -9.57 5.89 -19.73
CA PRO A 268 -8.74 5.82 -20.92
C PRO A 268 -9.38 4.97 -22.04
N HIS A 269 -9.54 5.51 -23.25
CA HIS A 269 -10.20 4.82 -24.37
C HIS A 269 -9.57 3.45 -24.64
N LYS A 270 -8.23 3.39 -24.73
CA LYS A 270 -7.47 2.15 -24.94
C LYS A 270 -7.76 1.09 -23.88
N TYR A 271 -7.98 1.49 -22.63
CA TYR A 271 -8.28 0.53 -21.55
C TYR A 271 -9.73 0.09 -21.59
N MET A 272 -10.66 0.99 -21.89
CA MET A 272 -12.06 0.62 -22.03
C MET A 272 -12.25 -0.43 -23.12
N VAL A 273 -11.66 -0.20 -24.29
CA VAL A 273 -11.69 -1.17 -25.41
C VAL A 273 -11.07 -2.50 -24.99
N SER A 274 -9.91 -2.47 -24.32
CA SER A 274 -9.24 -3.67 -23.80
C SER A 274 -10.09 -4.45 -22.80
N VAL A 275 -10.73 -3.78 -21.84
CA VAL A 275 -11.60 -4.39 -20.82
C VAL A 275 -12.80 -5.06 -21.47
N LEU A 276 -13.54 -4.32 -22.30
CA LEU A 276 -14.75 -4.81 -22.96
C LEU A 276 -14.43 -5.96 -23.93
N SER A 277 -13.39 -5.84 -24.74
CA SER A 277 -12.97 -6.91 -25.67
C SER A 277 -12.60 -8.19 -24.90
N ASN A 278 -11.90 -8.09 -23.76
CA ASN A 278 -11.56 -9.28 -22.96
C ASN A 278 -12.80 -9.97 -22.38
N LEU A 279 -13.76 -9.20 -21.86
CA LEU A 279 -15.00 -9.74 -21.29
C LEU A 279 -15.88 -10.39 -22.37
N ILE A 280 -16.04 -9.74 -23.52
CA ILE A 280 -16.83 -10.26 -24.65
C ILE A 280 -16.18 -11.51 -25.24
N SER A 281 -14.85 -11.49 -25.45
CA SER A 281 -14.10 -12.65 -25.93
C SER A 281 -14.27 -13.86 -25.00
N ASN A 282 -14.20 -13.65 -23.68
CA ASN A 282 -14.43 -14.71 -22.69
C ASN A 282 -15.86 -15.26 -22.77
N ALA A 283 -16.87 -14.40 -22.91
CA ALA A 283 -18.26 -14.82 -23.07
C ALA A 283 -18.50 -15.68 -24.33
N ILE A 284 -17.87 -15.33 -25.46
CA ILE A 284 -17.92 -16.10 -26.71
C ILE A 284 -17.21 -17.46 -26.56
N LYS A 285 -16.04 -17.44 -25.94
CA LYS A 285 -15.15 -18.61 -25.80
C LYS A 285 -15.69 -19.67 -24.86
N TYR A 286 -16.24 -19.25 -23.72
CA TYR A 286 -16.74 -20.14 -22.67
C TYR A 286 -18.25 -20.42 -22.79
N ARG A 287 -18.83 -20.20 -23.97
CA ARG A 287 -20.22 -20.58 -24.28
C ARG A 287 -20.43 -22.09 -24.05
N SER A 288 -21.65 -22.45 -23.65
CA SER A 288 -22.05 -23.86 -23.62
C SER A 288 -22.34 -24.35 -25.04
N MET A 289 -21.98 -25.60 -25.33
CA MET A 289 -22.35 -26.25 -26.60
C MET A 289 -23.78 -26.81 -26.59
N GLU A 290 -24.41 -26.88 -25.42
CA GLU A 290 -25.71 -27.54 -25.21
C GLU A 290 -26.91 -26.59 -25.35
N ARG A 291 -26.66 -25.28 -25.41
CA ARG A 291 -27.71 -24.26 -25.51
C ARG A 291 -27.24 -23.07 -26.33
N GLN A 292 -28.20 -22.29 -26.83
CA GLN A 292 -27.90 -21.07 -27.54
C GLN A 292 -27.18 -20.08 -26.61
N ALA A 293 -26.06 -19.54 -27.08
CA ALA A 293 -25.28 -18.56 -26.34
C ALA A 293 -26.01 -17.21 -26.30
N ILE A 294 -26.10 -16.63 -25.11
CA ILE A 294 -26.67 -15.30 -24.87
C ILE A 294 -25.60 -14.47 -24.18
N ILE A 295 -25.31 -13.30 -24.72
CA ILE A 295 -24.41 -12.31 -24.13
C ILE A 295 -25.20 -11.04 -23.90
N GLU A 296 -25.29 -10.61 -22.65
CA GLU A 296 -25.98 -9.39 -22.24
C GLU A 296 -24.95 -8.37 -21.73
N ILE A 297 -24.96 -7.17 -22.31
CA ILE A 297 -24.09 -6.07 -21.91
C ILE A 297 -24.99 -4.95 -21.40
N SER A 298 -24.80 -4.54 -20.15
CA SER A 298 -25.61 -3.51 -19.53
C SER A 298 -24.76 -2.46 -18.84
N PHE A 299 -25.29 -1.25 -18.78
CA PHE A 299 -24.68 -0.13 -18.08
C PHE A 299 -25.67 0.50 -17.12
N ASN A 300 -25.22 0.80 -15.90
CA ASN A 300 -25.99 1.51 -14.90
C ASN A 300 -25.14 2.57 -14.23
N LYS A 301 -25.64 3.81 -14.19
CA LYS A 301 -25.03 4.90 -13.45
C LYS A 301 -25.76 5.12 -12.12
N ILE A 302 -25.06 4.91 -11.01
CA ILE A 302 -25.58 5.07 -9.66
C ILE A 302 -24.78 6.16 -8.97
N LYS A 303 -25.36 7.37 -8.84
CA LYS A 303 -24.67 8.57 -8.30
C LYS A 303 -23.35 8.83 -9.05
N ASP A 304 -22.22 8.77 -8.33
CA ASP A 304 -20.87 9.01 -8.83
C ASP A 304 -20.18 7.72 -9.30
N THR A 305 -20.90 6.59 -9.37
CA THR A 305 -20.37 5.30 -9.81
C THR A 305 -21.03 4.84 -11.10
N SER A 306 -20.22 4.33 -12.01
CA SER A 306 -20.63 3.77 -13.29
C SER A 306 -20.34 2.27 -13.26
N ILE A 307 -21.36 1.44 -13.46
CA ILE A 307 -21.26 -0.02 -13.43
C ILE A 307 -21.56 -0.57 -14.82
N ILE A 308 -20.58 -1.26 -15.40
CA ILE A 308 -20.71 -2.03 -16.63
C ILE A 308 -20.80 -3.51 -16.24
N ALA A 309 -21.79 -4.22 -16.77
CA ALA A 309 -21.93 -5.65 -16.55
C ALA A 309 -22.00 -6.41 -17.87
N VAL A 310 -21.17 -7.45 -18.01
CA VAL A 310 -21.17 -8.39 -19.14
C VAL A 310 -21.55 -9.77 -18.60
N ARG A 311 -22.71 -10.26 -19.06
CA ARG A 311 -23.31 -11.52 -18.63
C ARG A 311 -23.32 -12.52 -19.79
N ASP A 312 -22.95 -13.75 -19.50
CA ASP A 312 -23.05 -14.89 -20.40
C ASP A 312 -23.90 -16.01 -19.77
N ASN A 313 -24.47 -16.87 -20.60
CA ASN A 313 -25.11 -18.14 -20.19
C ASN A 313 -24.22 -19.36 -20.49
N GLY A 314 -22.90 -19.20 -20.45
CA GLY A 314 -21.90 -20.21 -20.79
C GLY A 314 -21.79 -21.34 -19.76
N VAL A 315 -20.63 -21.99 -19.72
CA VAL A 315 -20.36 -23.11 -18.80
C VAL A 315 -20.26 -22.69 -17.32
N GLY A 316 -20.03 -21.39 -17.06
CA GLY A 316 -19.88 -20.87 -15.70
C GLY A 316 -18.67 -21.44 -14.94
N MET A 317 -18.51 -21.03 -13.69
CA MET A 317 -17.37 -21.35 -12.83
C MET A 317 -17.82 -21.59 -11.39
N ASP A 318 -17.15 -22.50 -10.68
CA ASP A 318 -17.38 -22.70 -9.24
C ASP A 318 -16.58 -21.67 -8.43
N LEU A 319 -17.27 -20.63 -7.97
CA LEU A 319 -16.64 -19.57 -7.17
C LEU A 319 -16.15 -20.06 -5.80
N ASN A 320 -16.70 -21.12 -5.21
CA ASN A 320 -16.23 -21.63 -3.92
C ASN A 320 -14.81 -22.19 -4.00
N LEU A 321 -14.41 -22.70 -5.17
CA LEU A 321 -13.07 -23.22 -5.43
C LEU A 321 -12.08 -22.13 -5.89
N TYR A 322 -12.57 -21.05 -6.50
CA TYR A 322 -11.73 -20.15 -7.31
C TYR A 322 -11.85 -18.64 -7.03
N LYS A 323 -12.71 -18.18 -6.11
CA LYS A 323 -12.97 -16.74 -5.83
C LYS A 323 -11.70 -15.89 -5.71
N ASP A 324 -10.70 -16.36 -4.96
CA ASP A 324 -9.45 -15.60 -4.73
C ASP A 324 -8.37 -15.79 -5.80
N LYS A 325 -8.65 -16.60 -6.84
CA LYS A 325 -7.70 -17.00 -7.89
C LYS A 325 -8.07 -16.48 -9.28
N ILE A 326 -9.34 -16.14 -9.53
CA ILE A 326 -9.84 -15.72 -10.86
C ILE A 326 -9.08 -14.54 -11.45
N PHE A 327 -8.72 -13.58 -10.59
CA PHE A 327 -7.94 -12.42 -10.98
C PHE A 327 -6.47 -12.47 -10.54
N LYS A 328 -5.97 -13.65 -10.14
CA LYS A 328 -4.54 -13.85 -9.89
C LYS A 328 -3.91 -14.44 -11.14
N ILE A 329 -2.64 -14.16 -11.33
CA ILE A 329 -1.84 -14.82 -12.36
C ILE A 329 -1.56 -16.26 -11.90
N SER A 330 -2.50 -17.19 -12.05
CA SER A 330 -2.25 -18.65 -12.12
C SER A 330 -3.53 -19.50 -12.11
N LYS A 331 -3.45 -20.55 -12.93
CA LYS A 331 -4.39 -21.66 -13.20
C LYS A 331 -5.57 -21.33 -14.11
N THR A 332 -5.52 -21.95 -15.29
CA THR A 332 -6.66 -22.19 -16.16
C THR A 332 -7.69 -23.02 -15.41
N PHE A 333 -8.92 -22.51 -15.33
CA PHE A 333 -10.00 -23.12 -14.54
C PHE A 333 -10.68 -24.30 -15.24
N HIS A 334 -10.46 -24.44 -16.55
CA HIS A 334 -10.92 -25.56 -17.37
C HIS A 334 -9.74 -26.23 -18.06
N LYS A 335 -9.84 -27.55 -18.33
CA LYS A 335 -8.95 -28.30 -19.24
C LYS A 335 -9.16 -27.86 -20.70
N ASN A 336 -9.19 -26.55 -20.95
CA ASN A 336 -9.30 -25.97 -22.27
C ASN A 336 -7.90 -25.49 -22.67
N PRO A 337 -7.27 -26.06 -23.73
CA PRO A 337 -5.93 -25.68 -24.17
C PRO A 337 -5.80 -24.19 -24.54
N ASP A 338 -6.92 -23.50 -24.81
CA ASP A 338 -6.92 -22.07 -25.13
C ASP A 338 -7.01 -21.14 -23.91
N ALA A 339 -7.25 -21.62 -22.69
CA ALA A 339 -7.43 -20.71 -21.54
C ALA A 339 -6.12 -19.98 -21.21
N LYS A 340 -6.06 -18.65 -21.41
CA LYS A 340 -4.81 -17.87 -21.31
C LYS A 340 -4.48 -17.36 -19.89
N GLY A 341 -5.44 -17.36 -18.95
CA GLY A 341 -5.23 -17.01 -17.54
C GLY A 341 -4.69 -15.59 -17.24
N PHE A 342 -4.44 -14.79 -18.29
CA PHE A 342 -3.77 -13.50 -18.22
C PHE A 342 -4.73 -12.32 -18.44
N GLY A 343 -5.76 -12.49 -19.29
CA GLY A 343 -6.75 -11.46 -19.62
C GLY A 343 -7.52 -10.90 -18.41
N LEU A 344 -8.00 -11.75 -17.50
CA LEU A 344 -8.73 -11.28 -16.31
C LEU A 344 -7.81 -10.56 -15.29
N TYR A 345 -6.56 -11.00 -15.15
CA TYR A 345 -5.56 -10.29 -14.34
C TYR A 345 -5.23 -8.92 -14.93
N MET A 346 -5.13 -8.85 -16.25
CA MET A 346 -4.86 -7.62 -17.01
C MET A 346 -5.93 -6.56 -16.79
N ILE A 347 -7.20 -6.91 -17.03
CA ILE A 347 -8.30 -5.96 -16.86
C ILE A 347 -8.45 -5.54 -15.40
N LYS A 348 -8.17 -6.43 -14.44
CA LYS A 348 -8.17 -6.07 -13.01
C LYS A 348 -7.14 -4.99 -12.72
N ASN A 349 -5.90 -5.14 -13.20
CA ASN A 349 -4.88 -4.10 -12.99
C ASN A 349 -5.24 -2.78 -13.67
N GLN A 350 -5.84 -2.80 -14.87
CA GLN A 350 -6.30 -1.57 -15.56
C GLN A 350 -7.37 -0.84 -14.74
N ILE A 351 -8.33 -1.58 -14.22
CA ILE A 351 -9.45 -1.05 -13.46
C ILE A 351 -8.98 -0.54 -12.08
N GLU A 352 -8.17 -1.32 -11.36
CA GLU A 352 -7.63 -0.93 -10.05
C GLU A 352 -6.65 0.24 -10.15
N ALA A 353 -5.89 0.37 -11.25
CA ALA A 353 -5.02 1.52 -11.49
C ALA A 353 -5.80 2.85 -11.60
N MET A 354 -7.08 2.77 -11.99
CA MET A 354 -7.99 3.91 -12.12
C MET A 354 -8.97 4.00 -10.94
N GLU A 355 -8.62 3.40 -9.79
CA GLU A 355 -9.46 3.38 -8.57
C GLU A 355 -10.85 2.74 -8.77
N GLY A 356 -10.99 1.91 -9.80
CA GLY A 356 -12.19 1.12 -10.05
C GLY A 356 -12.13 -0.25 -9.38
N LYS A 357 -13.21 -1.02 -9.53
CA LYS A 357 -13.32 -2.38 -9.00
C LYS A 357 -13.88 -3.34 -10.04
N ILE A 358 -13.35 -4.56 -10.07
CA ILE A 358 -13.90 -5.65 -10.88
C ILE A 358 -14.26 -6.85 -10.00
N TRP A 359 -15.40 -7.47 -10.26
CA TRP A 359 -15.78 -8.74 -9.63
C TRP A 359 -16.60 -9.61 -10.59
N VAL A 360 -16.86 -10.84 -10.17
CA VAL A 360 -17.60 -11.83 -10.96
C VAL A 360 -18.60 -12.57 -10.09
N GLU A 361 -19.78 -12.83 -10.65
CA GLU A 361 -20.77 -13.76 -10.15
C GLU A 361 -20.90 -14.88 -11.18
N SER A 362 -20.83 -16.14 -10.77
CA SER A 362 -20.84 -17.27 -11.70
C SER A 362 -21.34 -18.52 -10.99
N GLU A 363 -22.06 -19.35 -11.74
CA GLU A 363 -22.52 -20.66 -11.28
C GLU A 363 -22.32 -21.67 -12.41
N VAL A 364 -21.85 -22.87 -12.05
CA VAL A 364 -21.59 -23.96 -13.00
C VAL A 364 -22.86 -24.27 -13.79
N ASP A 365 -22.71 -24.33 -15.11
CA ASP A 365 -23.77 -24.54 -16.09
C ASP A 365 -24.91 -23.51 -16.03
N LYS A 366 -24.69 -22.32 -15.49
CA LYS A 366 -25.60 -21.16 -15.65
C LYS A 366 -24.96 -19.94 -16.30
N GLY A 367 -23.63 -19.90 -16.35
CA GLY A 367 -22.86 -18.82 -16.96
C GLY A 367 -22.24 -17.89 -15.93
N SER A 368 -21.68 -16.78 -16.40
CA SER A 368 -20.97 -15.80 -15.56
C SER A 368 -21.48 -14.39 -15.81
N THR A 369 -21.30 -13.51 -14.83
CA THR A 369 -21.52 -12.07 -14.95
C THR A 369 -20.33 -11.35 -14.36
N PHE A 370 -19.61 -10.62 -15.20
CA PHE A 370 -18.50 -9.77 -14.78
C PHE A 370 -19.00 -8.35 -14.62
N PHE A 371 -18.63 -7.72 -13.52
CA PHE A 371 -18.99 -6.35 -13.19
C PHE A 371 -17.75 -5.49 -13.08
N VAL A 372 -17.79 -4.32 -13.72
CA VAL A 372 -16.75 -3.30 -13.68
C VAL A 372 -17.36 -2.03 -13.13
N GLU A 373 -16.87 -1.59 -11.98
CA GLU A 373 -17.25 -0.35 -11.30
C GLU A 373 -16.15 0.69 -11.51
N LEU A 374 -16.55 1.85 -12.01
CA LEU A 374 -15.69 3.00 -12.28
C LEU A 374 -16.19 4.20 -11.48
N SER A 375 -15.27 4.92 -10.85
CA SER A 375 -15.57 6.18 -10.18
C SER A 375 -15.62 7.31 -11.22
N ASN A 376 -16.74 8.03 -11.29
CA ASN A 376 -16.85 9.24 -12.10
C ASN A 376 -16.16 10.39 -11.37
N GLN A 377 -14.83 10.52 -11.49
CA GLN A 377 -14.11 11.72 -11.04
C GLN A 377 -14.17 12.82 -12.08
#